data_AF-E8KCS5-F1
#
_entry.id   AF-E8KCS5-F1
#
_cell.length_a   1.000
_cell.length_b   1.000
_cell.length_c   1.000
_cell.angle_alpha   90.00
_cell.angle_beta   90.00
_cell.angle_gamma   90.00
#
_symmetry.space_group_name_H-M   'P 1'
#
loop_
_entity.id
_entity.type
_entity.pdbx_description
1 polymer ?
#
loop_
_entity_poly.entity_id
_entity_poly.type
_entity_poly.pdbx_seq_one_letter_code
_entity_poly.pdbx_strand_id
1 'polypeptide(L)'
;MDLLKILIVILHILILTNSYELICKVTKKERYLFIFWVFILQIIVETLLHFISLDGFGMEKISFTCIIFAYLIGLKKYDKCKAIFISLILSLLYHSTHTFLSVTLSSIIGDSFVTKYEDIFFVVVLLLTYFIIKKIITYFHLEVKYFDKDYLYPFFKKVILAFFALQILLFISDMVSIHSHFNSFGSILASIVFICLLLTFFAMNSYKVQIEREIALKQKKFEQEHLQTYTDEIVGL
;
A
#
# COMPACT_ATOMS: atom_id res chain seq x y z
N MET A 1 10.03 -28.69 -4.65
CA MET A 1 9.91 -27.26 -4.27
C MET A 1 10.89 -27.03 -3.13
N ASP A 2 11.93 -26.23 -3.36
CA ASP A 2 12.97 -25.95 -2.37
C ASP A 2 12.37 -25.32 -1.10
N LEU A 3 12.87 -25.70 0.07
CA LEU A 3 12.44 -25.19 1.38
C LEU A 3 12.42 -23.65 1.41
N LEU A 4 13.38 -23.01 0.71
CA LEU A 4 13.49 -21.56 0.59
C LEU A 4 12.32 -20.93 -0.17
N LYS A 5 11.82 -21.56 -1.24
CA LYS A 5 10.67 -21.05 -2.00
C LYS A 5 9.39 -21.08 -1.18
N ILE A 6 9.21 -22.13 -0.36
CA ILE A 6 8.10 -22.19 0.61
C ILE A 6 8.23 -21.07 1.65
N LEU A 7 9.45 -20.85 2.18
CA LEU A 7 9.71 -19.77 3.13
C LEU A 7 9.41 -18.39 2.53
N ILE A 8 9.77 -18.15 1.27
CA ILE A 8 9.49 -16.92 0.52
C ILE A 8 7.97 -16.65 0.47
N VAL A 9 7.17 -17.65 0.11
CA VAL A 9 5.71 -17.53 0.06
C VAL A 9 5.13 -17.24 1.45
N ILE A 10 5.60 -17.93 2.49
CA ILE A 10 5.17 -17.70 3.87
C ILE A 10 5.49 -16.27 4.32
N LEU A 11 6.71 -15.79 4.05
CA LEU A 11 7.14 -14.43 4.39
C LEU A 11 6.31 -13.38 3.65
N HIS A 12 6.04 -13.58 2.36
CA HIS A 12 5.18 -12.69 1.57
C HIS A 12 3.79 -12.54 2.21
N ILE A 13 3.13 -13.66 2.53
CA ILE A 13 1.80 -13.67 3.16
C ILE A 13 1.85 -13.03 4.56
N LEU A 14 2.92 -13.26 5.31
CA LEU A 14 3.12 -12.68 6.63
C LEU A 14 3.27 -11.16 6.57
N ILE A 15 4.06 -10.64 5.61
CA ILE A 15 4.20 -9.18 5.39
C ILE A 15 2.83 -8.58 5.07
N LEU A 16 2.09 -9.22 4.18
CA LEU A 16 0.80 -8.74 3.75
C LEU A 16 -0.20 -8.69 4.91
N THR A 17 -0.28 -9.79 5.66
CA THR A 17 -1.21 -9.94 6.78
C THR A 17 -0.91 -8.95 7.89
N ASN A 18 0.36 -8.77 8.24
CA ASN A 18 0.76 -7.79 9.25
C ASN A 18 0.47 -6.35 8.79
N SER A 19 0.68 -6.06 7.51
CA SER A 19 0.36 -4.75 6.94
C SER A 19 -1.16 -4.49 6.99
N TYR A 20 -1.96 -5.50 6.63
CA TYR A 20 -3.42 -5.45 6.73
C TYR A 20 -3.89 -5.26 8.18
N GLU A 21 -3.29 -5.96 9.14
CA GLU A 21 -3.56 -5.82 10.57
C GLU A 21 -3.31 -4.39 11.06
N LEU A 22 -2.17 -3.80 10.71
CA LEU A 22 -1.82 -2.45 11.12
C LEU A 22 -2.71 -1.39 10.48
N ILE A 23 -2.99 -1.51 9.18
CA ILE A 23 -3.77 -0.54 8.41
C ILE A 23 -5.25 -0.61 8.81
N CYS A 24 -5.83 -1.80 8.92
CA CYS A 24 -7.27 -1.96 9.17
C CYS A 24 -7.64 -2.19 10.65
N LYS A 25 -6.66 -2.37 11.55
CA LYS A 25 -6.88 -2.72 12.97
C LYS A 25 -7.86 -3.89 13.13
N VAL A 26 -7.56 -5.00 12.45
CA VAL A 26 -8.43 -6.18 12.40
C VAL A 26 -8.27 -7.11 13.60
N THR A 27 -9.30 -7.92 13.86
CA THR A 27 -9.26 -8.92 14.93
C THR A 27 -8.48 -10.18 14.52
N LYS A 28 -8.04 -10.98 15.49
CA LYS A 28 -7.33 -12.25 15.23
C LYS A 28 -8.09 -13.18 14.27
N LYS A 29 -9.42 -13.28 14.41
CA LYS A 29 -10.27 -14.12 13.55
C LYS A 29 -10.21 -13.67 12.08
N GLU A 30 -10.33 -12.37 11.86
CA GLU A 30 -10.32 -11.78 10.52
C GLU A 30 -8.95 -11.94 9.85
N ARG A 31 -7.88 -11.85 10.64
CA ARG A 31 -6.52 -12.11 10.19
C ARG A 31 -6.35 -13.52 9.61
N TYR A 32 -6.83 -14.54 10.32
CA TYR A 32 -6.77 -15.92 9.82
C TYR A 32 -7.62 -16.13 8.55
N LEU A 33 -8.80 -15.51 8.49
CA LEU A 33 -9.63 -15.53 7.27
C LEU A 33 -8.93 -14.87 6.08
N PHE A 34 -8.23 -13.75 6.32
CA PHE A 34 -7.47 -13.06 5.29
C PHE A 34 -6.30 -13.92 4.78
N ILE A 35 -5.52 -14.52 5.69
CA ILE A 35 -4.43 -15.45 5.33
C ILE A 35 -4.97 -16.58 4.44
N PHE A 36 -6.03 -17.25 4.90
CA PHE A 36 -6.61 -18.39 4.17
C PHE A 36 -7.09 -17.99 2.77
N TRP A 37 -7.78 -16.86 2.66
CA TRP A 37 -8.28 -16.34 1.40
C TRP A 37 -7.16 -16.01 0.41
N VAL A 38 -6.16 -15.24 0.87
CA VAL A 38 -5.02 -14.85 0.03
C VAL A 38 -4.25 -16.08 -0.42
N PHE A 39 -3.94 -17.00 0.50
CA PHE A 39 -3.18 -18.21 0.17
C PHE A 39 -3.86 -19.06 -0.90
N ILE A 40 -5.16 -19.35 -0.75
CA ILE A 40 -5.90 -20.19 -1.69
C ILE A 40 -6.02 -19.50 -3.06
N LEU A 41 -6.41 -18.23 -3.09
CA LEU A 41 -6.58 -17.53 -4.37
C LEU A 41 -5.26 -17.26 -5.08
N GLN A 42 -4.17 -17.00 -4.35
CA GLN A 42 -2.86 -16.80 -4.95
C GLN A 42 -2.41 -18.08 -5.68
N ILE A 43 -2.55 -19.25 -5.05
CA ILE A 43 -2.23 -20.54 -5.67
C ILE A 43 -3.06 -20.76 -6.94
N ILE A 44 -4.36 -20.47 -6.88
CA ILE A 44 -5.25 -20.63 -8.03
C ILE A 44 -4.83 -19.70 -9.18
N VAL A 45 -4.61 -18.42 -8.88
CA VAL A 45 -4.21 -17.42 -9.88
C VAL A 45 -2.87 -17.76 -10.51
N GLU A 46 -1.86 -18.12 -9.71
CA GLU A 46 -0.53 -18.46 -10.21
C GLU A 46 -0.58 -19.71 -11.10
N THR A 47 -1.37 -20.71 -10.72
CA THR A 47 -1.61 -21.90 -11.55
C THR A 47 -2.31 -21.54 -12.88
N LEU A 48 -3.27 -20.60 -12.86
CA LEU A 48 -3.96 -20.15 -14.07
C LEU A 48 -3.04 -19.32 -14.99
N LEU A 49 -2.23 -18.42 -14.44
CA LEU A 49 -1.28 -17.62 -15.21
C LEU A 49 -0.23 -18.53 -15.88
N HIS A 50 0.24 -19.55 -15.17
CA HIS A 50 1.13 -20.57 -15.69
C HIS A 50 0.53 -21.29 -16.89
N PHE A 51 -0.73 -21.71 -16.76
CA PHE A 51 -1.44 -22.42 -17.84
C PHE A 51 -1.63 -21.56 -19.09
N ILE A 52 -1.81 -20.24 -18.93
CA ILE A 52 -2.03 -19.30 -20.05
C ILE A 52 -0.69 -18.75 -20.59
N SER A 53 0.46 -19.20 -20.06
CA SER A 53 1.80 -18.72 -20.44
C SER A 53 1.98 -17.21 -20.24
N LEU A 54 1.27 -16.64 -19.27
CA LEU A 54 1.37 -15.23 -18.87
C LEU A 54 2.25 -15.03 -17.61
N ASP A 55 2.90 -16.09 -17.15
CA ASP A 55 3.89 -16.00 -16.08
C ASP A 55 5.05 -15.08 -16.49
N GLY A 56 5.46 -14.22 -15.56
CA GLY A 56 6.54 -13.26 -15.77
C GLY A 56 6.13 -11.97 -16.50
N PHE A 57 4.85 -11.83 -16.90
CA PHE A 57 4.32 -10.59 -17.45
C PHE A 57 3.83 -9.59 -16.36
N GLY A 58 4.32 -9.64 -15.12
CA GLY A 58 3.92 -8.67 -14.08
C GLY A 58 2.44 -8.70 -13.70
N MET A 59 1.66 -9.62 -14.28
CA MET A 59 0.21 -9.76 -14.09
C MET A 59 -0.12 -10.23 -12.69
N GLU A 60 0.85 -10.83 -11.99
CA GLU A 60 0.75 -11.22 -10.60
C GLU A 60 0.42 -10.02 -9.70
N LYS A 61 0.97 -8.83 -9.95
CA LYS A 61 0.75 -7.64 -9.11
C LYS A 61 -0.65 -7.05 -9.27
N ILE A 62 -1.19 -7.09 -10.48
CA ILE A 62 -2.56 -6.66 -10.76
C ILE A 62 -3.53 -7.67 -10.14
N SER A 63 -3.31 -8.96 -10.37
CA SER A 63 -4.14 -10.02 -9.82
C SER A 63 -4.14 -10.01 -8.30
N PHE A 64 -2.99 -9.75 -7.68
CA PHE A 64 -2.86 -9.58 -6.24
C PHE A 64 -3.77 -8.49 -5.67
N THR A 65 -3.80 -7.33 -6.35
CA THR A 65 -4.69 -6.22 -5.99
C THR A 65 -6.17 -6.63 -6.08
N CYS A 66 -6.53 -7.40 -7.11
CA CYS A 66 -7.88 -7.94 -7.31
C CYS A 66 -8.27 -8.96 -6.23
N ILE A 67 -7.35 -9.85 -5.82
CA ILE A 67 -7.58 -10.85 -4.75
C ILE A 67 -7.95 -10.15 -3.43
N ILE A 68 -7.17 -9.13 -3.05
CA ILE A 68 -7.42 -8.34 -1.84
C ILE A 68 -8.75 -7.59 -1.95
N PHE A 69 -9.03 -7.01 -3.12
CA PHE A 69 -10.29 -6.30 -3.36
C PHE A 69 -11.51 -7.24 -3.22
N ALA A 70 -11.44 -8.43 -3.80
CA ALA A 70 -12.50 -9.44 -3.71
C ALA A 70 -12.75 -9.88 -2.26
N TYR A 71 -11.69 -10.03 -1.45
CA TYR A 71 -11.82 -10.30 -0.01
C TYR A 71 -12.61 -9.21 0.70
N LEU A 72 -12.24 -7.94 0.45
CA LEU A 72 -12.78 -6.79 1.16
C LEU A 72 -14.27 -6.55 0.85
N ILE A 73 -14.69 -6.77 -0.39
CA ILE A 73 -16.09 -6.67 -0.77
C ILE A 73 -16.88 -7.92 -0.35
N GLY A 74 -16.39 -9.11 -0.68
CA GLY A 74 -17.15 -10.35 -0.50
C GLY A 74 -17.30 -10.75 0.97
N LEU A 75 -16.18 -10.84 1.69
CA LEU A 75 -16.18 -11.32 3.07
C LEU A 75 -16.35 -10.19 4.09
N LYS A 76 -15.66 -9.07 3.90
CA LYS A 76 -15.72 -7.94 4.84
C LYS A 76 -16.87 -6.97 4.60
N LYS A 77 -17.50 -6.98 3.42
CA LYS A 77 -18.60 -6.07 3.03
C LYS A 77 -18.25 -4.60 3.24
N TYR A 78 -17.01 -4.21 2.96
CA TYR A 78 -16.63 -2.80 2.97
C TYR A 78 -17.25 -2.05 1.81
N ASP A 79 -17.44 -0.74 1.98
CA ASP A 79 -17.81 0.15 0.89
C ASP A 79 -16.79 0.05 -0.25
N LYS A 80 -17.28 0.14 -1.49
CA LYS A 80 -16.45 -0.03 -2.69
C LYS A 80 -15.22 0.89 -2.68
N CYS A 81 -15.39 2.17 -2.35
CA CYS A 81 -14.28 3.13 -2.30
C CYS A 81 -13.22 2.73 -1.26
N LYS A 82 -13.66 2.29 -0.08
CA LYS A 82 -12.78 1.86 1.01
C LYS A 82 -12.04 0.58 0.66
N ALA A 83 -12.74 -0.37 0.03
CA ALA A 83 -12.15 -1.60 -0.47
C ALA A 83 -11.08 -1.34 -1.54
N ILE A 84 -11.36 -0.47 -2.51
CA ILE A 84 -10.40 -0.06 -3.57
C ILE A 84 -9.16 0.58 -2.94
N PHE A 85 -9.36 1.50 -2.01
CA PHE A 85 -8.23 2.18 -1.38
C PHE A 85 -7.32 1.21 -0.61
N ILE A 86 -7.90 0.34 0.21
CA ILE A 86 -7.12 -0.61 1.01
C ILE A 86 -6.40 -1.61 0.10
N SER A 87 -7.05 -2.12 -0.95
CA SER A 87 -6.40 -3.05 -1.88
C SER A 87 -5.23 -2.39 -2.60
N LEU A 88 -5.39 -1.15 -3.07
CA LEU A 88 -4.33 -0.38 -3.72
C LEU A 88 -3.17 -0.07 -2.78
N ILE A 89 -3.44 0.43 -1.56
CA ILE A 89 -2.38 0.73 -0.59
C ILE A 89 -1.60 -0.53 -0.24
N LEU A 90 -2.29 -1.64 -0.01
CA LEU A 90 -1.66 -2.86 0.46
C LEU A 90 -0.78 -3.49 -0.64
N SER A 91 -1.27 -3.44 -1.88
CA SER A 91 -0.53 -3.85 -3.07
C SER A 91 0.69 -2.97 -3.34
N LEU A 92 0.51 -1.64 -3.36
CA LEU A 92 1.60 -0.68 -3.61
C LEU A 92 2.66 -0.73 -2.53
N LEU A 93 2.27 -0.75 -1.25
CA LEU A 93 3.21 -0.84 -0.13
C LEU A 93 4.10 -2.07 -0.28
N TYR A 94 3.52 -3.23 -0.60
CA TYR A 94 4.30 -4.44 -0.79
C TYR A 94 5.18 -4.35 -2.05
N HIS A 95 4.58 -4.24 -3.23
CA HIS A 95 5.30 -4.39 -4.49
C HIS A 95 6.30 -3.25 -4.72
N SER A 96 5.92 -2.01 -4.43
CA SER A 96 6.80 -0.87 -4.67
C SER A 96 8.01 -0.90 -3.73
N THR A 97 7.81 -1.20 -2.43
CA THR A 97 8.91 -1.31 -1.47
C THR A 97 9.83 -2.48 -1.82
N HIS A 98 9.25 -3.65 -2.10
CA HIS A 98 10.02 -4.84 -2.43
C HIS A 98 10.85 -4.65 -3.70
N THR A 99 10.25 -4.13 -4.78
CA THR A 99 10.95 -3.88 -6.04
C THR A 99 12.03 -2.82 -5.86
N PHE A 100 11.76 -1.71 -5.17
CA PHE A 100 12.75 -0.66 -4.89
C PHE A 100 13.97 -1.20 -4.13
N LEU A 101 13.73 -2.01 -3.09
CA LEU A 101 14.81 -2.63 -2.32
C LEU A 101 15.60 -3.64 -3.14
N SER A 102 14.91 -4.48 -3.92
CA SER A 102 15.54 -5.45 -4.80
C SER A 102 16.48 -4.75 -5.79
N VAL A 103 15.99 -3.72 -6.49
CA VAL A 103 16.78 -2.92 -7.45
C VAL A 103 17.96 -2.23 -6.78
N THR A 104 17.74 -1.63 -5.61
CA THR A 104 18.81 -0.91 -4.89
C THR A 104 19.90 -1.85 -4.43
N LEU A 105 19.53 -3.00 -3.85
CA LEU A 105 20.48 -3.98 -3.33
C LEU A 105 21.20 -4.72 -4.46
N SER A 106 20.51 -5.07 -5.55
CA SER A 106 21.16 -5.68 -6.72
C SER A 106 22.18 -4.73 -7.35
N SER A 107 21.88 -3.44 -7.39
CA SER A 107 22.82 -2.41 -7.89
C SER A 107 24.08 -2.28 -7.04
N ILE A 108 23.99 -2.52 -5.72
CA ILE A 108 25.13 -2.44 -4.81
C ILE A 108 25.98 -3.72 -4.86
N ILE A 109 25.33 -4.89 -4.92
CA ILE A 109 26.00 -6.19 -4.80
C ILE A 109 26.49 -6.71 -6.17
N GLY A 110 25.77 -6.37 -7.24
CA GLY A 110 26.04 -6.79 -8.62
C GLY A 110 25.21 -7.99 -9.06
N ASP A 111 24.73 -7.94 -10.30
CA ASP A 111 23.80 -8.93 -10.88
C ASP A 111 24.34 -10.36 -10.83
N SER A 112 25.64 -10.56 -11.05
CA SER A 112 26.27 -11.90 -11.06
C SER A 112 26.18 -12.62 -9.71
N PHE A 113 26.24 -11.87 -8.60
CA PHE A 113 26.07 -12.43 -7.27
C PHE A 113 24.60 -12.74 -6.99
N VAL A 114 23.70 -11.84 -7.40
CA VAL A 114 22.25 -12.00 -7.24
C VAL A 114 21.77 -13.26 -7.95
N THR A 115 22.18 -13.47 -9.21
CA THR A 115 21.80 -14.67 -9.96
C THR A 115 22.35 -15.95 -9.33
N LYS A 116 23.55 -15.90 -8.71
CA LYS A 116 24.15 -17.08 -8.06
C LYS A 116 23.46 -17.47 -6.74
N TYR A 117 22.91 -16.50 -6.01
CA TYR A 117 22.29 -16.69 -4.69
C TYR A 117 20.85 -16.15 -4.65
N GLU A 118 20.10 -16.34 -5.73
CA GLU A 118 18.81 -15.70 -5.98
C GLU A 118 17.81 -15.88 -4.82
N ASP A 119 17.60 -17.12 -4.37
CA ASP A 119 16.65 -17.42 -3.29
C ASP A 119 17.06 -16.74 -1.97
N ILE A 120 18.35 -16.73 -1.63
CA ILE A 120 18.87 -16.12 -0.41
C ILE A 120 18.75 -14.60 -0.50
N PHE A 121 19.09 -14.03 -1.66
CA PHE A 121 18.92 -12.61 -1.93
C PHE A 121 17.45 -12.19 -1.75
N PHE A 122 16.51 -12.96 -2.31
CA PHE A 122 15.08 -12.68 -2.19
C PHE A 122 14.58 -12.72 -0.74
N VAL A 123 15.03 -13.71 0.05
CA VAL A 123 14.72 -13.78 1.48
C VAL A 123 15.22 -12.55 2.23
N VAL A 124 16.44 -12.10 1.96
CA VAL A 124 17.02 -10.89 2.58
C VAL A 124 16.19 -9.64 2.21
N VAL A 125 15.84 -9.49 0.93
CA VAL A 125 15.01 -8.37 0.44
C VAL A 125 13.62 -8.40 1.11
N LEU A 126 13.00 -9.57 1.25
CA LEU A 126 11.70 -9.72 1.92
C LEU A 126 11.75 -9.32 3.40
N LEU A 127 12.79 -9.73 4.12
CA LEU A 127 12.97 -9.35 5.53
C LEU A 127 13.12 -7.83 5.66
N LEU A 128 13.91 -7.19 4.79
CA LEU A 128 14.04 -5.73 4.80
C LEU A 128 12.73 -5.04 4.42
N THR A 129 12.02 -5.58 3.43
CA THR A 129 10.70 -5.11 2.99
C THR A 129 9.71 -5.10 4.16
N TYR A 130 9.67 -6.18 4.96
CA TYR A 130 8.85 -6.25 6.17
C TYR A 130 9.13 -5.08 7.13
N PHE A 131 10.41 -4.84 7.46
CA PHE A 131 10.78 -3.79 8.41
C PHE A 131 10.45 -2.40 7.88
N ILE A 132 10.73 -2.14 6.60
CA ILE A 132 10.46 -0.83 5.98
C ILE A 132 8.95 -0.57 5.89
N ILE A 133 8.14 -1.52 5.42
CA ILE A 133 6.69 -1.34 5.36
C ILE A 133 6.10 -1.06 6.74
N LYS A 134 6.53 -1.82 7.77
CA LYS A 134 6.10 -1.58 9.15
C LYS A 134 6.44 -0.17 9.63
N LYS A 135 7.63 0.33 9.28
CA LYS A 135 8.06 1.69 9.60
C LYS A 135 7.24 2.73 8.83
N ILE A 136 6.98 2.54 7.53
CA ILE A 136 6.15 3.43 6.71
C ILE A 136 4.75 3.54 7.29
N ILE A 137 4.07 2.42 7.56
CA ILE A 137 2.70 2.41 8.10
C ILE A 137 2.62 3.16 9.42
N THR A 138 3.59 2.94 10.31
CA THR A 138 3.63 3.57 11.63
C THR A 138 3.97 5.06 11.54
N TYR A 139 4.97 5.43 10.75
CA TYR A 139 5.42 6.82 10.60
C TYR A 139 4.36 7.69 9.93
N PHE A 140 3.69 7.17 8.89
CA PHE A 140 2.64 7.91 8.19
C PHE A 140 1.24 7.69 8.77
N HIS A 141 1.08 6.99 9.90
CA HIS A 141 -0.23 6.73 10.50
C HIS A 141 -1.29 6.24 9.49
N LEU A 142 -0.94 5.26 8.64
CA LEU A 142 -1.77 4.80 7.51
C LEU A 142 -3.02 4.00 7.92
N GLU A 143 -3.48 4.13 9.15
CA GLU A 143 -4.65 3.44 9.66
C GLU A 143 -5.92 3.92 8.93
N VAL A 144 -6.78 3.01 8.48
CA VAL A 144 -7.99 3.39 7.73
C VAL A 144 -8.91 4.29 8.55
N LYS A 145 -9.04 4.02 9.86
CA LYS A 145 -9.81 4.88 10.78
C LYS A 145 -9.31 6.33 10.80
N TYR A 146 -8.03 6.54 10.49
CA TYR A 146 -7.44 7.86 10.43
C TYR A 146 -7.98 8.68 9.24
N PHE A 147 -8.42 8.03 8.16
CA PHE A 147 -8.94 8.69 6.94
C PHE A 147 -10.46 8.55 6.76
N ASP A 148 -11.14 7.86 7.67
CA ASP A 148 -12.59 7.56 7.66
C ASP A 148 -13.41 8.75 8.20
N LYS A 149 -13.19 9.96 7.66
CA LYS A 149 -13.92 11.18 8.04
C LYS A 149 -14.48 11.86 6.80
N ASP A 150 -15.73 12.30 6.86
CA ASP A 150 -16.48 12.81 5.69
C ASP A 150 -15.77 13.97 4.99
N TYR A 151 -15.16 14.87 5.75
CA TYR A 151 -14.45 16.04 5.20
C TYR A 151 -13.16 15.68 4.43
N LEU A 152 -12.63 14.46 4.57
CA LEU A 152 -11.46 13.98 3.83
C LEU A 152 -11.83 13.29 2.51
N TYR A 153 -13.12 13.00 2.28
CA TYR A 153 -13.58 12.22 1.13
C TYR A 153 -13.19 12.79 -0.25
N PRO A 154 -13.29 14.12 -0.51
CA PRO A 154 -12.90 14.69 -1.81
C PRO A 154 -11.41 14.50 -2.11
N PHE A 155 -10.56 14.60 -1.08
CA PHE A 155 -9.14 14.39 -1.19
C PHE A 155 -8.80 12.90 -1.33
N PHE A 156 -9.47 12.04 -0.57
CA PHE A 156 -9.34 10.59 -0.64
C PHE A 156 -9.60 10.04 -2.05
N LYS A 157 -10.59 10.57 -2.77
CA LYS A 157 -10.85 10.22 -4.17
C LYS A 157 -9.66 10.53 -5.09
N LYS A 158 -8.97 11.67 -4.88
CA LYS A 158 -7.77 12.03 -5.64
C LYS A 158 -6.60 11.11 -5.32
N VAL A 159 -6.46 10.72 -4.05
CA VAL A 159 -5.43 9.76 -3.61
C VAL A 159 -5.64 8.38 -4.23
N ILE A 160 -6.89 7.88 -4.29
CA ILE A 160 -7.20 6.62 -4.98
C ILE A 160 -6.75 6.69 -6.44
N LEU A 161 -7.02 7.80 -7.13
CA LEU A 161 -6.59 8.00 -8.51
C LEU A 161 -5.06 7.98 -8.64
N ALA A 162 -4.36 8.65 -7.72
CA ALA A 162 -2.90 8.64 -7.68
C ALA A 162 -2.34 7.23 -7.47
N PHE A 163 -2.90 6.46 -6.53
CA PHE A 163 -2.52 5.06 -6.32
C PHE A 163 -2.80 4.18 -7.54
N PHE A 164 -3.94 4.37 -8.20
CA PHE A 164 -4.24 3.64 -9.41
C PHE A 164 -3.22 3.95 -10.52
N ALA A 165 -2.85 5.22 -10.70
CA ALA A 165 -1.82 5.63 -11.64
C ALA A 165 -0.44 5.02 -11.29
N LEU A 166 -0.07 4.99 -10.01
CA LEU A 166 1.16 4.35 -9.54
C LEU A 166 1.15 2.84 -9.79
N GLN A 167 0.00 2.17 -9.64
CA GLN A 167 -0.13 0.74 -9.92
C GLN A 167 0.10 0.45 -11.40
N ILE A 168 -0.48 1.26 -12.29
CA ILE A 168 -0.25 1.16 -13.74
C ILE A 168 1.22 1.43 -14.07
N LEU A 169 1.83 2.45 -13.47
CA LEU A 169 3.23 2.78 -13.71
C LEU A 169 4.18 1.66 -13.27
N LEU A 170 3.87 1.01 -12.13
CA LEU A 170 4.60 -0.16 -11.65
C LEU A 170 4.45 -1.35 -12.59
N PHE A 171 3.26 -1.56 -13.15
CA PHE A 171 3.04 -2.59 -14.17
C PHE A 171 3.82 -2.30 -15.47
N ILE A 172 3.82 -1.06 -15.95
CA ILE A 172 4.63 -0.65 -17.11
C ILE A 172 6.11 -0.89 -16.84
N SER A 173 6.57 -0.60 -15.63
CA SER A 173 7.95 -0.88 -15.21
C SER A 173 8.29 -2.36 -15.39
N ASP A 174 7.42 -3.28 -14.97
CA ASP A 174 7.66 -4.72 -15.13
C ASP A 174 7.68 -5.13 -16.62
N MET A 175 6.71 -4.65 -17.41
CA MET A 175 6.65 -4.88 -18.86
C MET A 175 7.92 -4.47 -19.59
N VAL A 176 8.41 -3.28 -19.28
CA VAL A 176 9.59 -2.74 -19.94
C VAL A 176 10.84 -3.50 -19.49
N SER A 177 10.88 -3.98 -18.24
CA SER A 177 12.01 -4.73 -17.68
C SER A 177 12.20 -6.12 -18.28
N ILE A 178 11.18 -6.69 -18.93
CA ILE A 178 11.29 -7.98 -19.64
C ILE A 178 12.39 -7.93 -20.72
N HIS A 179 12.56 -6.76 -21.34
CA HIS A 179 13.57 -6.57 -22.37
C HIS A 179 14.88 -6.13 -21.71
N SER A 180 15.93 -6.95 -21.81
CA SER A 180 17.24 -6.71 -21.15
C SER A 180 17.81 -5.31 -21.40
N HIS A 181 17.65 -4.77 -22.61
CA HIS A 181 18.08 -3.42 -22.97
C HIS A 181 17.36 -2.33 -22.15
N PHE A 182 16.12 -2.56 -21.72
CA PHE A 182 15.32 -1.60 -20.97
C PHE A 182 15.19 -1.94 -19.48
N ASN A 183 15.89 -2.96 -18.99
CA ASN A 183 15.85 -3.36 -17.58
C ASN A 183 16.25 -2.20 -16.64
N SER A 184 17.26 -1.42 -17.02
CA SER A 184 17.65 -0.20 -16.30
C SER A 184 16.52 0.84 -16.25
N PHE A 185 15.82 1.04 -17.36
CA PHE A 185 14.71 1.99 -17.42
C PHE A 185 13.53 1.54 -16.54
N GLY A 186 13.17 0.26 -16.58
CA GLY A 186 12.15 -0.29 -15.68
C GLY A 186 12.56 -0.14 -14.21
N SER A 187 13.81 -0.46 -13.86
CA SER A 187 14.35 -0.27 -12.50
C SER A 187 14.25 1.18 -12.01
N ILE A 188 14.55 2.16 -12.87
CA ILE A 188 14.36 3.59 -12.59
C ILE A 188 12.88 3.89 -12.36
N LEU A 189 12.00 3.37 -13.21
CA LEU A 189 10.57 3.61 -13.12
C LEU A 189 9.97 3.06 -11.82
N ALA A 190 10.32 1.83 -11.43
CA ALA A 190 9.91 1.26 -10.15
C ALA A 190 10.40 2.10 -8.95
N SER A 191 11.60 2.65 -9.04
CA SER A 191 12.16 3.52 -8.00
C SER A 191 11.41 4.85 -7.90
N ILE A 192 11.04 5.44 -9.04
CA ILE A 192 10.17 6.62 -9.08
C ILE A 192 8.81 6.32 -8.46
N VAL A 193 8.20 5.18 -8.76
CA VAL A 193 6.92 4.77 -8.15
C VAL A 193 7.01 4.75 -6.63
N PHE A 194 8.08 4.20 -6.06
CA PHE A 194 8.27 4.14 -4.61
C PHE A 194 8.41 5.53 -3.99
N ILE A 195 9.19 6.42 -4.60
CA ILE A 195 9.34 7.80 -4.13
C ILE A 195 7.99 8.54 -4.21
N CYS A 196 7.27 8.42 -5.33
CA CYS A 196 5.95 9.01 -5.50
C CYS A 196 4.92 8.47 -4.50
N LEU A 197 5.00 7.18 -4.14
CA LEU A 197 4.17 6.59 -3.09
C LEU A 197 4.41 7.27 -1.74
N LEU A 198 5.67 7.45 -1.35
CA LEU A 198 6.03 8.15 -0.11
C LEU A 198 5.58 9.61 -0.12
N LEU A 199 5.76 10.32 -1.24
CA LEU A 199 5.27 11.69 -1.41
C LEU A 199 3.75 11.77 -1.28
N THR A 200 3.02 10.78 -1.79
CA THR A 200 1.56 10.70 -1.65
C THR A 200 1.18 10.53 -0.18
N PHE A 201 1.86 9.67 0.58
CA PHE A 201 1.61 9.54 2.02
C PHE A 201 1.93 10.82 2.79
N PHE A 202 2.99 11.53 2.42
CA PHE A 202 3.31 12.83 3.01
C PHE A 202 2.21 13.86 2.73
N ALA A 203 1.75 13.94 1.48
CA ALA A 203 0.65 14.82 1.08
C ALA A 203 -0.65 14.49 1.83
N MET A 204 -0.95 13.20 2.00
CA MET A 204 -2.12 12.74 2.76
C MET A 204 -2.12 13.22 4.20
N ASN A 205 -0.98 13.07 4.89
CA ASN A 205 -0.87 13.50 6.28
C ASN A 205 -0.87 15.02 6.41
N SER A 206 -0.15 15.72 5.54
CA SER A 206 -0.11 17.19 5.53
C SER A 206 -1.51 17.77 5.31
N TYR A 207 -2.25 17.26 4.32
CA TYR A 207 -3.60 17.72 4.01
C TYR A 207 -4.53 17.53 5.20
N LYS A 208 -4.48 16.35 5.84
CA LYS A 208 -5.32 16.10 7.01
C LYS A 208 -5.00 17.05 8.16
N VAL A 209 -3.73 17.22 8.52
CA VAL A 209 -3.30 18.12 9.60
C VAL A 209 -3.75 19.55 9.32
N GLN A 210 -3.68 19.98 8.06
CA GLN A 210 -4.19 21.29 7.65
C GLN A 210 -5.69 21.42 7.89
N ILE A 211 -6.50 20.47 7.41
CA ILE A 211 -7.96 20.53 7.56
C ILE A 211 -8.38 20.45 9.04
N GLU A 212 -7.73 19.61 9.85
CA GLU A 212 -8.03 19.52 11.29
C GLU A 212 -7.72 20.84 12.01
N ARG A 213 -6.65 21.55 11.62
CA ARG A 213 -6.37 22.90 12.13
C ARG A 213 -7.42 23.91 11.68
N GLU A 214 -7.84 23.89 10.43
CA GLU A 214 -8.88 24.79 9.90
C GLU A 214 -10.22 24.60 10.62
N ILE A 215 -10.61 23.35 10.91
CA ILE A 215 -11.82 23.04 11.67
C ILE A 215 -11.70 23.58 13.10
N ALA A 216 -10.59 23.33 13.78
CA ALA A 216 -10.37 23.80 15.15
C ALA A 216 -10.36 25.35 15.24
N LEU A 217 -9.80 26.03 14.24
CA LEU A 217 -9.81 27.49 14.16
C LEU A 217 -11.22 28.04 13.94
N LYS A 218 -12.00 27.44 13.04
CA LYS A 218 -13.39 27.82 12.81
C LYS A 218 -14.25 27.64 14.07
N GLN A 219 -14.05 26.54 14.80
CA GLN A 219 -14.75 26.29 16.05
C GLN A 219 -14.41 27.34 17.13
N LYS A 220 -13.11 27.65 17.32
CA LYS A 220 -12.69 28.69 18.26
C LYS A 220 -13.26 30.06 17.90
N LYS A 221 -13.31 30.40 16.61
CA LYS A 221 -13.89 31.66 16.15
C LYS A 221 -15.39 31.74 16.45
N PHE A 222 -16.12 30.64 16.20
CA PHE A 222 -17.54 30.54 16.52
C PHE A 222 -17.81 30.69 18.04
N GLU A 223 -17.00 30.03 18.88
CA GLU A 223 -17.10 30.16 20.34
C GLU A 223 -16.83 31.60 20.82
N GLN A 224 -15.86 32.30 20.21
CA GLN A 224 -15.57 33.71 20.50
C GLN A 224 -16.71 34.64 20.07
N GLU A 225 -17.25 34.49 18.87
CA GLU A 225 -18.38 35.28 18.37
C GLU A 225 -19.61 35.09 19.28
N HIS A 226 -19.89 33.85 19.71
CA HIS A 226 -20.97 33.56 20.64
C HIS A 226 -20.76 34.24 22.00
N LEU A 227 -19.56 34.14 22.59
CA LEU A 227 -19.24 34.80 23.87
C LEU A 227 -19.31 36.33 23.80
N GLN A 228 -18.94 36.93 22.65
CA GLN A 228 -19.10 38.36 22.42
C GLN A 228 -20.56 38.75 22.43
N THR A 229 -21.43 38.03 21.71
CA THR A 229 -22.87 38.28 21.71
C THR A 229 -23.47 38.24 23.12
N TYR A 230 -23.12 37.24 23.95
CA TYR A 230 -23.58 37.21 25.34
C TYR A 230 -23.07 38.39 26.17
N THR A 231 -21.82 38.80 25.95
CA THR A 231 -21.25 39.94 26.67
C THR A 231 -21.98 41.23 26.29
N ASP A 232 -22.24 41.42 25.01
CA ASP A 232 -22.97 42.58 24.49
C ASP A 232 -24.43 42.60 24.99
N GLU A 233 -25.09 41.45 25.08
CA GLU A 233 -26.42 41.32 25.69
C GLU A 233 -26.43 41.69 27.18
N ILE A 234 -25.41 41.29 27.95
CA ILE A 234 -25.30 41.61 29.37
C ILE A 234 -25.00 43.10 29.59
N VAL A 235 -24.12 43.69 28.77
CA VAL A 235 -23.76 45.12 28.88
C VAL A 235 -24.90 46.04 28.41
N GLY A 236 -25.78 45.54 27.53
CA GLY A 236 -26.97 46.27 27.08
C GLY A 236 -28.17 46.29 28.04
N LEU A 237 -28.12 45.51 29.13
CA LEU A 237 -29.13 45.46 30.21
C LEU A 237 -28.80 46.45 31.34
#